data_AF-R7SV18-F1
#
_entry.id   AF-R7SV18-F1
#
_cell.length_a   1.000
_cell.length_b   1.000
_cell.length_c   1.000
_cell.angle_alpha   90.00
_cell.angle_beta   90.00
_cell.angle_gamma   90.00
#
_symmetry.space_group_name_H-M   'P 1'
#
loop_
_entity.id
_entity.type
_entity.pdbx_description
1 polymer ?
#
loop_
_entity_poly.entity_id
_entity_poly.type
_entity_poly.pdbx_seq_one_letter_code
_entity_poly.pdbx_strand_id
1 'polypeptide(L)'
;MGRTALELVGQGGLGYSFDPLIAESRDEFAEAVKAFVPAFTDYPWIRFFTPFLSYFGPAWFPRFLLDLVPIKGVQRLKQIVDTIQRRSEEIYHVKKIAIEKGDTDLLNAVGEGKDVMSVLLRENMKASIEDRLPDEEVLAQMGTFIVAGVDTTSNALSRILHLLSQNQDIQDQLRIELHAAQEHSGRDIPYEELGALPYLDAVCRETLRLWAPVNLSNRQAKADITLY
;
A
#
# COMPACT_ATOMS: atom_id res chain seq x y z
N MET A 1 12.79 -6.76 2.85
CA MET A 1 12.21 -5.42 2.59
C MET A 1 10.71 -5.32 2.83
N GLY A 2 9.95 -6.41 2.79
CA GLY A 2 8.49 -6.34 3.01
C GLY A 2 8.03 -5.79 4.38
N ARG A 3 8.77 -6.05 5.46
CA ARG A 3 8.47 -5.47 6.80
C ARG A 3 8.69 -3.95 6.80
N THR A 4 9.83 -3.50 6.27
CA THR A 4 10.17 -2.09 6.12
C THR A 4 9.15 -1.32 5.27
N ALA A 5 8.74 -1.89 4.12
CA ALA A 5 7.74 -1.25 3.27
C ALA A 5 6.38 -1.12 3.97
N LEU A 6 5.94 -2.17 4.69
CA LEU A 6 4.72 -2.09 5.49
C LEU A 6 4.80 -1.01 6.55
N GLU A 7 5.92 -0.91 7.26
CA GLU A 7 6.05 0.08 8.32
C GLU A 7 6.04 1.51 7.75
N LEU A 8 6.81 1.78 6.69
CA LEU A 8 6.85 3.11 6.07
C LEU A 8 5.50 3.49 5.45
N VAL A 9 4.84 2.57 4.75
CA VAL A 9 3.49 2.79 4.17
C VAL A 9 2.43 2.91 5.27
N GLY A 10 2.56 2.15 6.36
CA GLY A 10 1.67 2.24 7.51
C GLY A 10 1.76 3.59 8.20
N GLN A 11 2.98 4.05 8.49
CA GLN A 11 3.20 5.34 9.13
C GLN A 11 2.76 6.50 8.23
N GLY A 12 3.23 6.55 6.98
CA GLY A 12 2.92 7.65 6.06
C GLY A 12 1.49 7.61 5.50
N GLY A 13 0.96 6.42 5.23
CA GLY A 13 -0.36 6.22 4.64
C GLY A 13 -1.49 6.22 5.67
N LEU A 14 -1.29 5.58 6.82
CA LEU A 14 -2.35 5.38 7.81
C LEU A 14 -2.10 6.05 9.15
N GLY A 15 -0.90 6.59 9.39
CA GLY A 15 -0.51 7.02 10.73
C GLY A 15 -0.57 5.86 11.71
N TYR A 16 -0.14 4.67 11.30
CA TYR A 16 -0.17 3.45 12.12
C TYR A 16 1.15 2.69 11.99
N SER A 17 1.73 2.28 13.11
CA SER A 17 2.91 1.41 13.15
C SER A 17 2.46 -0.04 13.23
N PHE A 18 2.76 -0.82 12.19
CA PHE A 18 2.44 -2.24 12.10
C PHE A 18 3.56 -3.09 12.69
N ASP A 19 4.79 -2.65 12.49
CA ASP A 19 5.98 -3.37 12.90
C ASP A 19 7.08 -2.35 13.21
N PRO A 20 7.33 -2.04 14.49
CA PRO A 20 8.33 -1.03 14.86
C PRO A 20 9.77 -1.45 14.49
N LEU A 21 9.99 -2.61 13.87
CA LEU A 21 11.28 -3.14 13.42
C LEU A 21 12.27 -3.42 14.57
N ILE A 22 11.81 -3.40 15.83
CA ILE A 22 12.63 -3.60 17.04
C ILE A 22 12.68 -5.09 17.45
N ALA A 23 11.63 -5.86 17.16
CA ALA A 23 11.55 -7.29 17.48
C ALA A 23 11.17 -8.10 16.22
N GLU A 24 11.52 -9.39 16.19
CA GLU A 24 10.96 -10.32 15.20
C GLU A 24 9.49 -10.61 15.52
N SER A 25 8.60 -9.70 15.16
CA SER A 25 7.16 -9.95 15.14
C SER A 25 6.74 -10.40 13.74
N ARG A 26 5.97 -11.50 13.68
CA ARG A 26 5.19 -11.84 12.49
C ARG A 26 3.85 -11.14 12.62
N ASP A 27 3.70 -9.98 12.00
CA ASP A 27 2.39 -9.33 11.90
C ASP A 27 1.53 -10.09 10.88
N GLU A 28 0.40 -10.64 11.34
CA GLU A 28 -0.59 -11.33 10.52
C GLU A 28 -1.06 -10.45 9.36
N PHE A 29 -1.18 -9.14 9.59
CA PHE A 29 -1.59 -8.17 8.58
C PHE A 29 -0.55 -8.02 7.47
N ALA A 30 0.74 -7.94 7.83
CA ALA A 30 1.84 -7.87 6.88
C ALA A 30 1.86 -9.05 5.92
N GLU A 31 1.68 -10.24 6.46
CA GLU A 31 1.67 -11.48 5.71
C GLU A 31 0.42 -11.58 4.83
N ALA A 32 -0.74 -11.15 5.31
CA ALA A 32 -1.96 -11.07 4.52
C ALA A 32 -1.80 -10.11 3.33
N VAL A 33 -1.29 -8.90 3.56
CA VAL A 33 -1.05 -7.89 2.51
C VAL A 33 -0.12 -8.40 1.42
N LYS A 34 1.01 -9.04 1.79
CA LYS A 34 1.94 -9.63 0.81
C LYS A 34 1.39 -10.85 0.11
N ALA A 35 0.58 -11.66 0.79
CA ALA A 35 -0.01 -12.84 0.20
C ALA A 35 -1.16 -12.49 -0.77
N PHE A 36 -1.74 -11.30 -0.67
CA PHE A 36 -2.88 -10.90 -1.48
C PHE A 36 -2.58 -10.90 -2.97
N VAL A 37 -1.52 -10.22 -3.43
CA VAL A 37 -1.23 -10.11 -4.87
C VAL A 37 -0.96 -11.48 -5.50
N PRO A 38 -0.07 -12.34 -4.95
CA PRO A 38 0.12 -13.71 -5.47
C PRO A 38 -1.16 -14.55 -5.43
N ALA A 39 -1.90 -14.52 -4.32
CA ALA A 39 -3.14 -15.27 -4.19
C ALA A 39 -4.21 -14.78 -5.18
N PHE A 40 -4.23 -13.50 -5.53
CA PHE A 40 -5.13 -12.95 -6.53
C PHE A 40 -4.71 -13.33 -7.97
N THR A 41 -3.41 -13.33 -8.28
CA THR A 41 -2.90 -13.65 -9.62
C THR A 41 -2.90 -15.15 -9.93
N ASP A 42 -2.78 -16.02 -8.93
CA ASP A 42 -2.77 -17.48 -9.11
C ASP A 42 -4.12 -18.04 -9.61
N TYR A 43 -5.20 -17.26 -9.52
CA TYR A 43 -6.54 -17.66 -9.96
C TYR A 43 -7.13 -16.65 -10.95
N PRO A 44 -6.65 -16.58 -12.21
CA PRO A 44 -7.11 -15.61 -13.21
C PRO A 44 -8.61 -15.67 -13.49
N TRP A 45 -9.23 -16.83 -13.29
CA TRP A 45 -10.67 -17.00 -13.45
C TRP A 45 -11.45 -16.17 -12.40
N ILE A 46 -10.93 -16.00 -11.18
CA ILE A 46 -11.57 -15.15 -10.15
C ILE A 46 -11.70 -13.72 -10.69
N ARG A 47 -10.66 -13.17 -11.33
CA ARG A 47 -10.67 -11.84 -11.97
C ARG A 47 -11.72 -11.72 -13.07
N PHE A 48 -11.96 -12.78 -13.83
CA PHE A 48 -12.98 -12.79 -14.87
C PHE A 48 -14.39 -12.73 -14.26
N PHE A 49 -14.64 -13.47 -13.17
CA PHE A 49 -15.98 -13.57 -12.57
C PHE A 49 -16.27 -12.52 -11.48
N THR A 50 -15.27 -11.88 -10.87
CA THR A 50 -15.47 -10.84 -9.84
C THR A 50 -16.41 -9.71 -10.24
N PRO A 51 -16.27 -9.09 -11.44
CA PRO A 51 -17.18 -8.02 -11.85
C PRO A 51 -18.60 -8.52 -12.15
N PHE A 52 -18.78 -9.81 -12.42
CA PHE A 52 -20.10 -10.40 -12.56
C PHE A 52 -20.72 -10.73 -11.19
N LEU A 53 -19.91 -11.16 -10.21
CA LEU A 53 -20.37 -11.45 -8.85
C LEU A 53 -21.02 -10.23 -8.18
N SER A 54 -20.47 -9.02 -8.34
CA SER A 54 -21.08 -7.79 -7.82
C SER A 54 -22.36 -7.36 -8.55
N TYR A 55 -22.64 -7.93 -9.73
CA TYR A 55 -23.88 -7.71 -10.47
C TYR A 55 -25.00 -8.68 -10.03
N PHE A 56 -24.64 -9.84 -9.48
CA PHE A 56 -25.58 -10.86 -9.00
C PHE A 56 -26.01 -10.60 -7.54
N GLY A 57 -26.82 -9.56 -7.33
CA GLY A 57 -27.60 -9.40 -6.10
C GLY A 57 -26.87 -8.72 -4.91
N PRO A 58 -27.44 -8.82 -3.69
CA PRO A 58 -26.94 -8.10 -2.51
C PRO A 58 -25.54 -8.59 -2.08
N ALA A 59 -24.75 -7.74 -1.42
CA ALA A 59 -23.36 -8.02 -1.03
C ALA A 59 -23.14 -9.31 -0.20
N TRP A 60 -24.16 -9.80 0.51
CA TRP A 60 -24.09 -11.06 1.24
C TRP A 60 -24.07 -12.30 0.31
N PHE A 61 -24.67 -12.20 -0.88
CA PHE A 61 -24.88 -13.33 -1.78
C PHE A 61 -23.58 -13.81 -2.46
N PRO A 62 -22.70 -12.92 -2.98
CA PRO A 62 -21.38 -13.33 -3.45
C PRO A 62 -20.53 -14.00 -2.34
N ARG A 63 -20.60 -13.48 -1.11
CA ARG A 63 -19.93 -14.09 0.05
C ARG A 63 -20.47 -15.49 0.34
N PHE A 64 -21.79 -15.65 0.33
CA PHE A 64 -22.43 -16.95 0.49
C PHE A 64 -21.99 -17.96 -0.59
N LEU A 65 -21.91 -17.54 -1.85
CA LEU A 65 -21.41 -18.40 -2.92
C LEU A 65 -19.94 -18.79 -2.72
N LEU A 66 -19.10 -17.86 -2.26
CA LEU A 66 -17.70 -18.16 -1.94
C LEU A 66 -17.58 -19.20 -0.81
N ASP A 67 -18.47 -19.18 0.18
CA ASP A 67 -18.49 -20.17 1.28
C ASP A 67 -18.83 -21.59 0.80
N LEU A 68 -19.64 -21.69 -0.25
CA LEU A 68 -20.02 -22.98 -0.85
C LEU A 68 -18.92 -23.58 -1.73
N VAL A 69 -17.92 -22.81 -2.15
CA VAL A 69 -16.87 -23.26 -3.07
C VAL A 69 -15.70 -23.88 -2.27
N PRO A 70 -15.49 -25.22 -2.30
CA PRO A 70 -14.47 -25.89 -1.50
C PRO A 70 -13.06 -25.85 -2.14
N ILE A 71 -12.75 -24.76 -2.85
CA ILE A 71 -11.44 -24.58 -3.48
C ILE A 71 -10.51 -23.92 -2.47
N LYS A 72 -9.46 -24.63 -2.04
CA LYS A 72 -8.48 -24.15 -1.04
C LYS A 72 -7.92 -22.77 -1.38
N GLY A 73 -7.67 -22.50 -2.66
CA GLY A 73 -7.20 -21.20 -3.15
C GLY A 73 -8.16 -20.04 -2.90
N VAL A 74 -9.45 -20.25 -3.21
CA VAL A 74 -10.51 -19.26 -3.00
C VAL A 74 -10.71 -18.99 -1.51
N GLN A 75 -10.74 -20.06 -0.70
CA GLN A 75 -10.85 -19.92 0.76
C GLN A 75 -9.64 -19.21 1.37
N ARG A 76 -8.42 -19.46 0.86
CA ARG A 76 -7.22 -18.74 1.27
C ARG A 76 -7.28 -17.26 0.90
N LEU A 77 -7.70 -16.93 -0.32
CA LEU A 77 -7.86 -15.54 -0.76
C LEU A 77 -8.92 -14.82 0.09
N LYS A 78 -10.05 -15.49 0.37
CA LYS A 78 -11.08 -14.98 1.29
C LYS A 78 -10.48 -14.68 2.67
N GLN A 79 -9.77 -15.62 3.27
CA GLN A 79 -9.12 -15.42 4.58
C GLN A 79 -8.15 -14.23 4.58
N ILE A 80 -7.35 -14.08 3.52
CA ILE A 80 -6.44 -12.94 3.37
C ILE A 80 -7.22 -11.62 3.33
N VAL A 81 -8.28 -11.56 2.52
CA VAL A 81 -9.14 -10.36 2.41
C VAL A 81 -9.83 -10.07 3.74
N ASP A 82 -10.34 -11.07 4.43
CA ASP A 82 -11.01 -10.92 5.74
C ASP A 82 -10.03 -10.38 6.80
N THR A 83 -8.77 -10.87 6.83
CA THR A 83 -7.74 -10.34 7.72
C THR A 83 -7.39 -8.89 7.38
N ILE A 84 -7.24 -8.55 6.09
CA ILE A 84 -6.97 -7.16 5.67
C ILE A 84 -8.12 -6.25 6.10
N GLN A 85 -9.36 -6.63 5.75
CA GLN A 85 -10.57 -5.87 6.05
C GLN A 85 -10.71 -5.61 7.55
N ARG A 86 -10.65 -6.67 8.38
CA ARG A 86 -10.79 -6.57 9.83
C ARG A 86 -9.78 -5.61 10.45
N ARG A 87 -8.50 -5.70 10.06
CA ARG A 87 -7.44 -4.83 10.61
C ARG A 87 -7.58 -3.40 10.11
N SER A 88 -7.99 -3.21 8.84
CA SER A 88 -8.31 -1.88 8.33
C SER A 88 -9.48 -1.24 9.08
N GLU A 89 -10.52 -2.00 9.44
CA GLU A 89 -11.68 -1.52 10.22
C GLU A 89 -11.25 -1.07 11.62
N GLU A 90 -10.42 -1.87 12.30
CA GLU A 90 -9.88 -1.52 13.62
C GLU A 90 -9.12 -0.18 13.58
N ILE A 91 -8.23 0.00 12.59
CA ILE A 91 -7.45 1.23 12.41
C ILE A 91 -8.36 2.41 12.07
N TYR A 92 -9.31 2.20 11.15
CA TYR A 92 -10.28 3.20 10.71
C TYR A 92 -11.08 3.74 11.89
N HIS A 93 -11.68 2.86 12.70
CA HIS A 93 -12.54 3.27 13.81
C HIS A 93 -11.77 3.99 14.91
N VAL A 94 -10.58 3.49 15.28
CA VAL A 94 -9.71 4.16 16.27
C VAL A 94 -9.41 5.59 15.81
N LYS A 95 -9.04 5.76 14.54
CA LYS A 95 -8.71 7.06 13.99
C LYS A 95 -9.92 7.99 13.87
N LYS A 96 -11.07 7.48 13.39
CA LYS A 96 -12.31 8.26 13.30
C LYS A 96 -12.72 8.83 14.66
N ILE A 97 -12.70 7.99 15.70
CA ILE A 97 -13.02 8.40 17.07
C ILE A 97 -12.03 9.47 17.58
N ALA A 98 -10.75 9.33 17.30
CA ALA A 98 -9.73 10.30 17.70
C ALA A 98 -9.96 11.67 17.04
N ILE A 99 -10.29 11.68 15.74
CA ILE A 99 -10.62 12.90 14.99
C ILE A 99 -11.88 13.56 15.55
N GLU A 100 -12.94 12.80 15.80
CA GLU A 100 -14.21 13.32 16.33
C GLU A 100 -14.08 13.91 17.73
N LYS A 101 -13.25 13.29 18.59
CA LYS A 101 -13.00 13.78 19.95
C LYS A 101 -12.01 14.95 20.02
N GLY A 102 -11.33 15.27 18.92
CA GLY A 102 -10.25 16.25 18.90
C GLY A 102 -9.06 15.83 19.77
N ASP A 103 -8.85 14.51 19.94
CA ASP A 103 -7.75 13.96 20.74
C ASP A 103 -6.45 14.08 19.96
N THR A 104 -5.75 15.20 20.17
CA THR A 104 -4.49 15.50 19.49
C THR A 104 -3.39 14.52 19.85
N ASP A 105 -3.41 13.95 21.06
CA ASP A 105 -2.33 13.07 21.52
C ASP A 105 -2.41 11.71 20.81
N LEU A 106 -3.61 11.17 20.60
CA LEU A 106 -3.80 9.94 19.84
C LEU A 106 -3.54 10.13 18.33
N LEU A 107 -3.83 11.30 17.78
CA LEU A 107 -3.54 11.65 16.39
C LEU A 107 -2.05 11.91 16.14
N ASN A 108 -1.34 12.38 17.16
CA ASN A 108 0.08 12.73 17.07
C ASN A 108 1.02 11.55 17.37
N ALA A 109 0.51 10.41 17.83
CA ALA A 109 1.32 9.25 18.21
C ALA A 109 2.12 8.66 17.01
N VAL A 110 1.56 8.66 15.80
CA VAL A 110 2.23 8.19 14.57
C VAL A 110 1.75 9.03 13.38
N GLY A 111 2.70 9.70 12.69
CA GLY A 111 2.41 10.51 11.50
C GLY A 111 1.84 11.91 11.76
N GLU A 112 1.80 12.39 13.01
CA GLU A 112 1.33 13.75 13.39
C GLU A 112 -0.08 14.12 12.87
N GLY A 113 -0.90 13.11 12.58
CA GLY A 113 -2.19 13.28 11.90
C GLY A 113 -2.09 13.92 10.51
N LYS A 114 -0.92 13.86 9.85
CA LYS A 114 -0.66 14.31 8.47
C LYS A 114 -0.59 13.14 7.48
N ASP A 115 -0.83 11.92 7.94
CA ASP A 115 -0.96 10.75 7.09
C ASP A 115 -2.16 10.84 6.15
N VAL A 116 -2.08 10.11 5.03
CA VAL A 116 -3.10 10.13 3.98
C VAL A 116 -4.48 9.84 4.53
N MET A 117 -4.61 8.90 5.48
CA MET A 117 -5.90 8.52 6.04
C MET A 117 -6.50 9.61 6.93
N SER A 118 -5.70 10.27 7.76
CA SER A 118 -6.16 11.43 8.54
C SER A 118 -6.67 12.54 7.64
N VAL A 119 -5.95 12.83 6.56
CA VAL A 119 -6.36 13.85 5.59
C VAL A 119 -7.66 13.45 4.91
N LEU A 120 -7.75 12.22 4.40
CA LEU A 120 -8.96 11.69 3.75
C LEU A 120 -10.18 11.77 4.68
N LEU A 121 -10.06 11.35 5.94
CA LEU A 121 -11.15 11.41 6.91
C LEU A 121 -11.60 12.84 7.19
N ARG A 122 -10.67 13.75 7.45
CA ARG A 122 -10.99 15.16 7.75
C ARG A 122 -11.68 15.82 6.57
N GLU A 123 -11.17 15.62 5.36
CA GLU A 123 -11.77 16.23 4.17
C GLU A 123 -13.12 15.57 3.83
N ASN A 124 -13.26 14.25 3.99
CA ASN A 124 -14.55 13.57 3.82
C ASN A 124 -15.62 14.03 4.82
N MET A 125 -15.23 14.33 6.06
CA MET A 125 -16.13 14.90 7.07
C MET A 125 -16.59 16.32 6.74
N LYS A 126 -15.72 17.12 6.10
CA LYS A 126 -16.03 18.49 5.65
C LYS A 126 -16.81 18.52 4.34
N ALA A 127 -16.78 17.45 3.56
CA ALA A 127 -17.45 17.35 2.28
C ALA A 127 -18.98 17.53 2.41
N SER A 128 -19.58 18.03 1.32
CA SER A 128 -21.03 18.10 1.12
C SER A 128 -21.65 16.70 1.24
N ILE A 129 -22.97 16.62 1.39
CA ILE A 129 -23.64 15.31 1.48
C ILE A 129 -23.47 14.55 0.16
N GLU A 130 -23.47 15.27 -0.95
CA GLU A 130 -23.33 14.75 -2.30
C GLU A 130 -21.92 14.21 -2.58
N ASP A 131 -20.89 14.82 -2.00
CA ASP A 131 -19.48 14.45 -2.22
C ASP A 131 -18.90 13.56 -1.10
N ARG A 132 -19.65 13.34 -0.02
CA ARG A 132 -19.21 12.54 1.12
C ARG A 132 -19.23 11.05 0.78
N LEU A 133 -18.05 10.44 0.88
CA LEU A 133 -17.88 8.99 0.77
C LEU A 133 -18.48 8.29 2.00
N PRO A 134 -19.25 7.20 1.79
CA PRO A 134 -19.65 6.30 2.86
C PRO A 134 -18.41 5.72 3.58
N ASP A 135 -18.54 5.44 4.88
CA ASP A 135 -17.45 4.86 5.68
C ASP A 135 -16.85 3.59 5.04
N GLU A 136 -17.71 2.74 4.47
CA GLU A 136 -17.31 1.51 3.78
C GLU A 136 -16.39 1.76 2.58
N GLU A 137 -16.63 2.85 1.83
CA GLU A 137 -15.82 3.21 0.67
C GLU A 137 -14.47 3.78 1.11
N VAL A 138 -14.47 4.64 2.13
CA VAL A 138 -13.22 5.19 2.71
C VAL A 138 -12.33 4.05 3.24
N LEU A 139 -12.93 3.08 3.92
CA LEU A 139 -12.25 1.89 4.41
C LEU A 139 -11.70 1.01 3.28
N ALA A 140 -12.46 0.83 2.19
CA ALA A 140 -11.99 0.09 1.01
C ALA A 140 -10.78 0.77 0.34
N GLN A 141 -10.74 2.11 0.33
CA GLN A 141 -9.57 2.85 -0.15
C GLN A 141 -8.33 2.61 0.73
N MET A 142 -8.48 2.48 2.05
CA MET A 142 -7.36 2.13 2.94
C MET A 142 -6.75 0.78 2.55
N GLY A 143 -7.57 -0.26 2.41
CA GLY A 143 -7.09 -1.58 2.00
C GLY A 143 -6.34 -1.52 0.66
N THR A 144 -6.85 -0.73 -0.28
CA THR A 144 -6.24 -0.51 -1.59
C THR A 144 -4.87 0.14 -1.48
N PHE A 145 -4.73 1.24 -0.73
CA PHE A 145 -3.45 1.94 -0.57
C PHE A 145 -2.38 1.06 0.08
N ILE A 146 -2.75 0.28 1.09
CA ILE A 146 -1.83 -0.61 1.80
C ILE A 146 -1.33 -1.69 0.86
N VAL A 147 -2.24 -2.40 0.19
CA VAL A 147 -1.87 -3.49 -0.73
C VAL A 147 -1.00 -2.97 -1.87
N ALA A 148 -1.44 -1.88 -2.52
CA ALA A 148 -0.71 -1.31 -3.65
C ALA A 148 0.68 -0.78 -3.22
N GLY A 149 0.75 -0.05 -2.11
CA GLY A 149 1.98 0.58 -1.64
C GLY A 149 3.01 -0.44 -1.13
N VAL A 150 2.57 -1.43 -0.36
CA VAL A 150 3.49 -2.39 0.29
C VAL A 150 4.09 -3.36 -0.72
N ASP A 151 3.27 -3.97 -1.58
CA ASP A 151 3.76 -4.97 -2.53
C ASP A 151 4.75 -4.36 -3.53
N THR A 152 4.38 -3.23 -4.14
CA THR A 152 5.23 -2.55 -5.15
C THR A 152 6.53 -2.02 -4.54
N THR A 153 6.46 -1.31 -3.42
CA THR A 153 7.64 -0.71 -2.76
C THR A 153 8.58 -1.78 -2.22
N SER A 154 8.05 -2.86 -1.63
CA SER A 154 8.88 -3.94 -1.10
C SER A 154 9.64 -4.69 -2.19
N ASN A 155 9.01 -4.92 -3.35
CA ASN A 155 9.66 -5.51 -4.52
C ASN A 155 10.71 -4.57 -5.12
N ALA A 156 10.40 -3.28 -5.27
CA ALA A 156 11.34 -2.27 -5.76
C ALA A 156 12.59 -2.20 -4.85
N LEU A 157 12.42 -2.05 -3.54
CA LEU A 157 13.54 -2.01 -2.59
C LEU A 157 14.38 -3.29 -2.61
N SER A 158 13.72 -4.46 -2.72
CA SER A 158 14.44 -5.74 -2.81
C SER A 158 15.31 -5.80 -4.07
N ARG A 159 14.81 -5.28 -5.20
CA ARG A 159 15.56 -5.22 -6.46
C ARG A 159 16.69 -4.19 -6.41
N ILE A 160 16.45 -3.01 -5.84
CA ILE A 160 17.48 -1.96 -5.68
C ILE A 160 18.67 -2.54 -4.90
N LEU A 161 18.41 -3.15 -3.73
CA LEU A 161 19.48 -3.70 -2.90
C LEU A 161 20.19 -4.88 -3.55
N HIS A 162 19.47 -5.71 -4.30
CA HIS A 162 20.07 -6.80 -5.06
C HIS A 162 21.00 -6.29 -6.16
N LEU A 163 20.59 -5.27 -6.93
CA LEU A 163 21.42 -4.69 -7.97
C LEU A 163 22.65 -3.97 -7.37
N LEU A 164 22.47 -3.22 -6.29
CA LEU A 164 23.57 -2.54 -5.60
C LEU A 164 24.59 -3.55 -5.01
N SER A 165 24.16 -4.71 -4.53
CA SER A 165 25.09 -5.72 -4.01
C SER A 165 25.94 -6.37 -5.12
N GLN A 166 25.45 -6.35 -6.36
CA GLN A 166 26.15 -6.87 -7.54
C GLN A 166 27.00 -5.83 -8.27
N ASN A 167 26.77 -4.53 -8.03
CA ASN A 167 27.46 -3.41 -8.69
C ASN A 167 28.06 -2.46 -7.65
N GLN A 168 29.22 -2.83 -7.10
CA GLN A 168 29.85 -2.13 -5.98
C GLN A 168 30.30 -0.71 -6.34
N ASP A 169 30.77 -0.50 -7.57
CA ASP A 169 31.10 0.81 -8.12
C ASP A 169 29.89 1.76 -8.11
N ILE A 170 28.72 1.26 -8.48
CA ILE A 170 27.46 2.02 -8.44
C ILE A 170 27.04 2.30 -7.00
N GLN A 171 27.19 1.32 -6.09
CA GLN A 171 26.91 1.50 -4.68
C GLN A 171 27.81 2.57 -4.04
N ASP A 172 29.11 2.57 -4.37
CA ASP A 172 30.07 3.53 -3.83
C ASP A 172 29.78 4.95 -4.34
N GLN A 173 29.45 5.09 -5.63
CA GLN A 173 29.02 6.36 -6.21
C GLN A 173 27.76 6.91 -5.52
N LEU A 174 26.77 6.04 -5.24
CA LEU A 174 25.56 6.44 -4.51
C LEU A 174 25.87 6.87 -3.07
N ARG A 175 26.78 6.16 -2.39
CA ARG A 175 27.21 6.55 -1.04
C ARG A 175 27.88 7.92 -1.03
N ILE A 176 28.70 8.24 -2.04
CA ILE A 176 29.34 9.57 -2.15
C ILE A 176 28.28 10.67 -2.21
N GLU A 177 27.26 10.52 -3.05
CA GLU A 177 26.17 11.49 -3.14
C GLU A 177 25.40 11.63 -1.82
N LEU A 178 25.05 10.50 -1.19
CA LEU A 178 24.31 10.49 0.08
C LEU A 178 25.12 11.12 1.23
N HIS A 179 26.43 10.85 1.30
CA HIS A 179 27.31 11.45 2.31
C HIS A 179 27.48 12.95 2.10
N ALA A 180 27.64 13.41 0.86
CA ALA A 180 27.71 14.84 0.55
C ALA A 180 26.43 15.57 0.98
N ALA A 181 25.26 14.96 0.75
CA ALA A 181 23.99 15.50 1.23
C ALA A 181 23.92 15.53 2.77
N GLN A 182 24.39 14.48 3.45
CA GLN A 182 24.44 14.44 4.91
C GLN A 182 25.41 15.45 5.53
N GLU A 183 26.54 15.74 4.88
CA GLU A 183 27.47 16.77 5.31
C GLU A 183 26.85 18.17 5.20
N HIS A 184 25.99 18.39 4.21
CA HIS A 184 25.29 19.66 4.03
C HIS A 184 24.15 19.85 5.03
N SER A 185 23.30 18.83 5.20
CA SER A 185 21.98 18.97 5.84
C SER A 185 21.84 18.19 7.14
N GLY A 186 22.88 17.47 7.54
CA GLY A 186 22.89 16.59 8.71
C GLY A 186 22.37 15.18 8.40
N ARG A 187 22.19 14.38 9.45
CA ARG A 187 21.74 12.99 9.31
C ARG A 187 20.35 12.88 8.67
N ASP A 188 19.45 13.79 9.03
CA ASP A 188 18.07 13.79 8.56
C ASP A 188 17.93 14.77 7.39
N ILE A 189 18.19 14.27 6.18
CA ILE A 189 18.11 15.06 4.95
C ILE A 189 16.65 15.51 4.71
N PRO A 190 16.39 16.81 4.49
CA PRO A 190 15.05 17.30 4.17
C PRO A 190 14.45 16.61 2.93
N TYR A 191 13.14 16.39 2.92
CA TYR A 191 12.43 15.67 1.85
C TYR A 191 12.71 16.23 0.45
N GLU A 192 12.64 17.56 0.30
CA GLU A 192 12.88 18.23 -0.99
C GLU A 192 14.32 18.04 -1.49
N GLU A 193 15.30 18.01 -0.59
CA GLU A 193 16.70 17.79 -0.94
C GLU A 193 16.98 16.33 -1.28
N LEU A 194 16.41 15.40 -0.50
CA LEU A 194 16.50 13.96 -0.76
C LEU A 194 15.89 13.60 -2.11
N GLY A 195 14.74 14.19 -2.44
CA GLY A 195 14.05 14.02 -3.73
C GLY A 195 14.77 14.67 -4.91
N ALA A 196 15.70 15.59 -4.65
CA ALA A 196 16.50 16.28 -5.68
C ALA A 196 17.84 15.59 -5.97
N LEU A 197 18.19 14.51 -5.27
CA LEU A 197 19.45 13.78 -5.48
C LEU A 197 19.43 13.01 -6.81
N PRO A 198 20.22 13.45 -7.82
CA PRO A 198 20.10 12.92 -9.17
C PRO A 198 20.54 11.46 -9.30
N TYR A 199 21.58 11.02 -8.57
CA TYR A 199 22.08 9.65 -8.67
C TYR A 199 21.17 8.66 -7.92
N LEU A 200 20.65 9.04 -6.75
CA LEU A 200 19.60 8.29 -6.06
C LEU A 200 18.36 8.10 -6.94
N ASP A 201 17.87 9.17 -7.58
CA ASP A 201 16.74 9.10 -8.52
C ASP A 201 17.08 8.18 -9.72
N ALA A 202 18.28 8.28 -10.28
CA ALA A 202 18.73 7.42 -11.37
C ALA A 202 18.76 5.94 -10.97
N VAL A 203 19.27 5.60 -9.78
CA VAL A 203 19.28 4.22 -9.25
C VAL A 203 17.86 3.67 -9.10
N CYS A 204 16.95 4.47 -8.55
CA CYS A 204 15.54 4.10 -8.41
C CYS A 204 14.88 3.88 -9.79
N ARG A 205 15.03 4.83 -10.71
CA ARG A 205 14.45 4.75 -12.06
C ARG A 205 15.00 3.59 -12.86
N GLU A 206 16.30 3.38 -12.85
CA GLU A 206 16.93 2.31 -13.61
C GLU A 206 16.52 0.93 -13.09
N THR A 207 16.39 0.80 -11.76
CA THR A 207 15.85 -0.41 -11.15
C THR A 207 14.41 -0.66 -11.60
N LEU A 208 13.55 0.37 -11.59
CA LEU A 208 12.16 0.24 -12.04
C LEU A 208 12.02 0.02 -13.55
N ARG A 209 12.97 0.51 -14.35
CA ARG A 209 13.05 0.24 -15.80
C ARG A 209 13.35 -1.23 -16.08
N LEU A 210 14.26 -1.84 -15.33
CA LEU A 210 14.63 -3.24 -15.46
C LEU A 210 13.63 -4.20 -14.79
N TRP A 211 13.08 -3.79 -13.64
CA TRP A 211 12.26 -4.62 -12.76
C TRP A 211 11.03 -3.86 -12.29
N ALA A 212 10.14 -3.53 -13.24
CA ALA A 212 8.85 -2.93 -12.92
C ALA A 212 8.00 -3.88 -12.05
N PRO A 213 7.58 -3.49 -10.82
CA PRO A 213 6.71 -4.32 -9.99
C PRO A 213 5.36 -4.62 -10.66
N VAL A 214 4.86 -3.66 -11.46
CA VAL A 214 3.66 -3.82 -12.29
C VAL A 214 4.06 -3.69 -13.75
N ASN A 215 4.12 -4.82 -14.46
CA ASN A 215 4.58 -4.89 -15.85
C ASN A 215 3.45 -4.94 -16.89
N LEU A 216 2.19 -5.04 -16.46
CA LEU A 216 1.02 -5.09 -17.34
C LEU A 216 -0.07 -4.13 -16.85
N SER A 217 -0.57 -3.28 -17.74
CA SER A 217 -1.71 -2.40 -17.50
C SER A 217 -2.76 -2.62 -18.58
N ASN A 218 -3.85 -3.31 -18.21
CA ASN A 218 -4.90 -3.66 -19.15
C ASN A 218 -5.98 -2.56 -19.19
N ARG A 219 -6.64 -2.40 -20.35
CA ARG A 219 -7.85 -1.62 -20.54
C ARG A 219 -8.85 -2.44 -21.35
N GLN A 220 -10.14 -2.25 -21.12
CA GLN A 220 -11.19 -2.81 -21.96
C GLN A 220 -11.69 -1.73 -22.91
N ALA A 221 -11.58 -1.97 -24.22
CA ALA A 221 -12.14 -1.06 -25.22
C ALA A 221 -13.67 -1.04 -25.10
N LYS A 222 -14.26 0.15 -24.94
CA LYS A 222 -15.71 0.34 -24.93
C LYS A 222 -16.27 0.75 -26.29
N ALA A 223 -15.40 1.15 -27.21
CA ALA A 223 -15.69 1.51 -28.59
C ALA A 223 -14.39 1.37 -29.41
N ASP A 224 -14.53 1.31 -30.74
CA ASP A 224 -13.40 1.24 -31.65
C ASP A 224 -12.53 2.49 -31.56
N ILE A 225 -11.20 2.31 -31.59
CA ILE A 225 -10.21 3.39 -31.53
C ILE A 225 -9.11 3.17 -32.56
N THR A 226 -8.72 4.24 -33.26
CA THR A 226 -7.56 4.24 -34.15
C THR A 226 -6.33 4.68 -33.37
N LEU A 227 -5.26 3.89 -33.42
CA LEU A 227 -3.95 4.25 -32.87
C LEU A 227 -3.16 4.99 -33.95
N TYR A 228 -2.78 6.23 -33.68
CA TYR A 228 -1.93 7.05 -34.55
C TYR A 228 -0.48 7.03 -34.08
#